data_AF-A0A820NRB8-F1
#
_entry.id   AF-A0A820NRB8-F1
#
_cell.length_a   1.000
_cell.length_b   1.000
_cell.length_c   1.000
_cell.angle_alpha   90.00
_cell.angle_beta   90.00
_cell.angle_gamma   90.00
#
_symmetry.space_group_name_H-M   'P 1'
#
loop_
_entity.id
_entity.type
_entity.pdbx_description
1 polymer ?
#
loop_
_entity_poly.entity_id
_entity_poly.type
_entity_poly.pdbx_seq_one_letter_code
_entity_poly.pdbx_strand_id
1 'polypeptide(L)'
;TFFERVDELRKRLAKDEDVQFQSDCSIIELRRLVRDHPPKEVKRGLENLSKKIEKHLSDNTGLIQAIWHDIQSLVLDEHQRMTKLIELCYPNSNIHLEFTVENLLAFFH
;
A
#
# COMPACT_ATOMS: atom_id res chain seq x y z
N THR A 1 -0.86 6.00 -9.20
CA THR A 1 -0.85 6.28 -7.74
C THR A 1 0.44 6.98 -7.34
N PHE A 2 0.60 7.42 -6.08
CA PHE A 2 1.86 8.05 -5.61
C PHE A 2 3.08 7.13 -5.81
N PHE A 3 3.00 5.88 -5.34
CA PHE A 3 4.11 4.93 -5.42
C PHE A 3 4.41 4.42 -6.85
N GLU A 4 3.43 4.42 -7.76
CA GLU A 4 3.71 4.21 -9.19
C GLU A 4 4.57 5.34 -9.77
N ARG A 5 4.26 6.60 -9.42
CA ARG A 5 5.05 7.75 -9.86
C ARG A 5 6.46 7.72 -9.27
N VAL A 6 6.61 7.29 -8.01
CA VAL A 6 7.92 7.03 -7.40
C VAL A 6 8.69 6.01 -8.24
N ASP A 7 8.10 4.87 -8.60
CA ASP A 7 8.76 3.86 -9.44
C ASP A 7 9.14 4.38 -10.83
N GLU A 8 8.30 5.19 -11.45
CA GLU A 8 8.61 5.84 -12.74
C GLU A 8 9.79 6.81 -12.64
N LEU A 9 9.86 7.60 -11.57
CA LEU A 9 10.95 8.54 -11.34
C LEU A 9 12.26 7.82 -11.06
N ARG A 10 12.26 6.76 -10.25
CA ARG A 10 13.45 5.94 -9.97
C ARG A 10 14.10 5.39 -11.24
N LYS A 11 13.29 4.98 -12.22
CA LYS A 11 13.79 4.47 -13.51
C LYS A 11 14.45 5.55 -14.37
N ARG A 12 14.14 6.83 -14.13
CA ARG A 12 14.62 7.98 -14.92
C ARG A 12 15.77 8.71 -14.24
N LEU A 13 15.81 8.71 -12.92
CA LEU A 13 16.81 9.40 -12.12
C LEU A 13 18.07 8.56 -11.97
N ALA A 14 19.21 9.22 -11.76
CA ALA A 14 20.49 8.54 -11.57
C ALA A 14 20.58 7.84 -10.21
N LYS A 15 19.91 8.39 -9.20
CA LYS A 15 19.83 7.80 -7.86
C LYS A 15 18.39 7.75 -7.37
N ASP A 16 18.06 6.69 -6.63
CA ASP A 16 16.75 6.53 -5.99
C ASP A 16 16.42 7.69 -5.04
N GLU A 17 17.41 8.18 -4.29
CA GLU A 17 17.25 9.29 -3.34
C GLU A 17 16.87 10.61 -4.02
N ASP A 18 17.10 10.78 -5.32
CA ASP A 18 16.76 12.03 -6.03
C ASP A 18 15.25 12.23 -6.19
N VAL A 19 14.45 11.17 -6.00
CA VAL A 19 12.98 11.23 -6.03
C VAL A 19 12.46 12.23 -5.01
N GLN A 20 13.09 12.32 -3.83
CA GLN A 20 12.62 13.18 -2.73
C GLN A 20 12.61 14.68 -3.06
N PHE A 21 13.35 15.09 -4.09
CA PHE A 21 13.44 16.48 -4.56
C PHE A 21 12.38 16.82 -5.63
N GLN A 22 11.65 15.82 -6.14
CA GLN A 22 10.56 16.04 -7.09
C GLN A 22 9.31 16.52 -6.35
N SER A 23 8.71 17.63 -6.79
CA SER A 23 7.55 18.25 -6.09
C SER A 23 6.43 17.25 -5.80
N ASP A 24 6.12 16.43 -6.79
CA ASP A 24 4.98 15.50 -6.79
C ASP A 24 5.26 14.20 -6.02
N CYS A 25 6.51 13.99 -5.62
CA CYS A 25 6.95 12.83 -4.84
C CYS A 25 7.88 13.28 -3.71
N SER A 26 7.65 14.47 -3.15
CA SER A 26 8.50 15.04 -2.11
C SER A 26 8.27 14.35 -0.75
N ILE A 27 9.19 14.57 0.21
CA ILE A 27 9.02 14.12 1.60
C ILE A 27 7.71 14.64 2.21
N ILE A 28 7.32 15.87 1.86
CA ILE A 28 6.09 16.50 2.34
C ILE A 28 4.87 15.72 1.85
N GLU A 29 4.84 15.38 0.56
CA GLU A 29 3.75 14.60 -0.03
C GLU A 29 3.73 13.16 0.50
N LEU A 30 4.89 12.52 0.70
CA LEU A 30 4.95 11.20 1.34
C LEU A 30 4.37 11.25 2.77
N ARG A 31 4.76 12.24 3.59
CA ARG A 31 4.26 12.39 4.95
C ARG A 31 2.75 12.64 4.98
N ARG A 32 2.25 13.41 4.01
CA ARG A 32 0.81 13.62 3.83
C ARG A 32 0.11 12.31 3.48
N LEU A 33 0.63 11.57 2.50
CA LEU A 33 0.07 10.29 2.07
C LEU A 33 -0.08 9.32 3.24
N VAL A 34 0.99 9.14 4.03
CA VAL A 34 1.00 8.23 5.18
C VAL A 34 -0.07 8.63 6.20
N ARG A 35 -0.14 9.91 6.56
CA ARG A 35 -1.12 10.43 7.52
C ARG A 35 -2.56 10.32 7.02
N ASP A 36 -2.78 10.51 5.72
CA ASP A 36 -4.10 10.46 5.11
C ASP A 36 -4.60 9.00 4.93
N HIS A 37 -3.74 8.00 5.12
CA HIS A 37 -4.04 6.56 5.03
C HIS A 37 -3.68 5.80 6.31
N PRO A 38 -4.28 6.14 7.47
CA PRO A 38 -4.06 5.42 8.70
C PRO A 38 -4.61 3.99 8.62
N PRO A 39 -4.22 3.09 9.54
CA PRO A 39 -4.65 1.67 9.52
C PRO A 39 -6.18 1.48 9.45
N LYS A 40 -6.93 2.39 10.10
CA LYS A 40 -8.40 2.39 10.10
C LYS A 40 -8.99 2.59 8.69
N GLU A 41 -8.37 3.47 7.90
CA GLU A 41 -8.82 3.74 6.53
C GLU A 41 -8.51 2.57 5.60
N VAL A 42 -7.33 1.95 5.77
CA VAL A 42 -6.95 0.74 5.05
C VAL A 42 -7.91 -0.40 5.37
N LYS A 43 -8.20 -0.65 6.66
CA LYS A 43 -9.17 -1.65 7.11
C LYS A 43 -10.56 -1.41 6.49
N ARG A 44 -11.04 -0.17 6.54
CA ARG A 44 -12.34 0.21 5.95
C ARG A 44 -12.39 -0.07 4.44
N GLY A 45 -11.29 0.17 3.73
CA GLY A 45 -11.16 -0.16 2.31
C GLY A 45 -11.30 -1.67 2.06
N LEU A 46 -10.61 -2.50 2.85
CA LEU A 46 -10.67 -3.96 2.76
C LEU A 46 -12.07 -4.50 3.11
N GLU A 47 -12.70 -4.01 4.17
CA GLU A 47 -14.08 -4.40 4.54
C GLU A 47 -15.08 -4.10 3.41
N ASN A 48 -14.92 -2.95 2.74
CA ASN A 48 -15.76 -2.59 1.61
C ASN A 48 -15.50 -3.47 0.37
N LEU A 49 -14.25 -3.90 0.17
CA LEU A 49 -13.90 -4.83 -0.90
C LEU A 49 -14.50 -6.21 -0.63
N SER A 50 -14.37 -6.72 0.61
CA SER A 50 -14.97 -7.98 1.04
C SER A 50 -16.48 -8.00 0.77
N LYS A 51 -17.22 -6.99 1.25
CA LYS A 51 -18.67 -6.88 1.03
C LYS A 51 -19.07 -6.85 -0.45
N LYS A 52 -18.24 -6.24 -1.31
CA LYS A 52 -18.49 -6.25 -2.77
C LYS A 52 -18.31 -7.65 -3.35
N ILE A 53 -17.25 -8.35 -2.96
CA ILE A 53 -16.98 -9.72 -3.42
C ILE A 53 -18.12 -10.65 -2.98
N GLU A 54 -18.51 -10.61 -1.71
CA GLU A 54 -19.63 -11.40 -1.17
C GLU A 54 -20.93 -11.13 -1.92
N LYS A 55 -21.24 -9.86 -2.21
CA LYS A 55 -22.46 -9.48 -2.94
C LYS A 55 -22.48 -10.00 -4.39
N HIS A 56 -21.33 -10.08 -5.05
CA HIS A 56 -21.23 -10.49 -6.46
C HIS A 56 -21.06 -12.01 -6.65
N LEU A 57 -20.57 -12.72 -5.63
CA LEU A 57 -20.23 -14.15 -5.71
C LEU A 57 -21.03 -15.04 -4.75
N SER A 58 -22.13 -14.52 -4.20
CA SER A 58 -22.89 -15.01 -3.02
C SER A 58 -23.02 -16.52 -2.80
N ASP A 59 -23.00 -17.34 -3.85
CA ASP A 59 -23.23 -18.79 -3.79
C ASP A 59 -21.95 -19.63 -3.88
N ASN A 60 -20.78 -19.01 -4.14
CA ASN A 60 -19.50 -19.70 -4.35
C ASN A 60 -18.51 -19.41 -3.22
N THR A 61 -18.79 -19.93 -2.01
CA THR A 61 -17.96 -19.71 -0.81
C THR A 61 -16.49 -20.10 -1.02
N GLY A 62 -16.21 -21.20 -1.73
CA GLY A 62 -14.85 -21.61 -2.05
C GLY A 62 -14.11 -20.63 -2.97
N LEU A 63 -14.82 -20.03 -3.94
CA LEU A 63 -14.25 -19.02 -4.83
C LEU A 63 -13.97 -17.71 -4.07
N ILE A 64 -14.86 -17.31 -3.15
CA ILE A 64 -14.67 -16.14 -2.28
C ILE A 64 -13.39 -16.32 -1.45
N GLN A 65 -13.19 -17.49 -0.83
CA GLN A 65 -11.99 -17.77 -0.04
C GLN A 65 -10.70 -17.72 -0.88
N ALA A 66 -10.71 -18.32 -2.07
CA ALA A 66 -9.56 -18.27 -2.97
C ALA A 66 -9.21 -16.84 -3.39
N ILE A 67 -10.22 -16.06 -3.79
CA ILE A 67 -10.04 -14.64 -4.16
C ILE A 67 -9.52 -13.83 -2.96
N TRP A 68 -10.06 -14.07 -1.76
CA TRP A 68 -9.63 -13.34 -0.56
C TRP A 68 -8.18 -13.65 -0.19
N HIS A 69 -7.75 -14.90 -0.33
CA HIS A 69 -6.35 -15.29 -0.17
C HIS A 69 -5.43 -14.59 -1.20
N ASP A 70 -5.84 -14.52 -2.47
CA ASP A 70 -5.06 -13.84 -3.49
C ASP A 70 -4.97 -12.32 -3.22
N ILE A 71 -6.07 -11.69 -2.79
CA ILE A 71 -6.09 -10.28 -2.38
C ILE A 71 -5.17 -10.06 -1.17
N GLN A 72 -5.18 -10.98 -0.19
CA GLN A 72 -4.27 -10.90 0.95
C GLN A 72 -2.82 -10.89 0.48
N SER A 73 -2.43 -11.81 -0.41
CA SER A 73 -1.07 -11.84 -0.97
C SER A 73 -0.72 -10.53 -1.66
N LEU A 74 -1.61 -10.02 -2.52
CA LEU A 74 -1.39 -8.76 -3.23
C LEU A 74 -1.21 -7.56 -2.30
N VAL A 75 -2.00 -7.49 -1.22
CA VAL A 75 -1.91 -6.39 -0.23
C VAL A 75 -0.62 -6.48 0.58
N LEU A 76 -0.16 -7.68 0.91
CA LEU A 76 1.12 -7.89 1.60
C LEU A 76 2.31 -7.54 0.71
N ASP A 77 2.29 -7.99 -0.55
CA ASP A 77 3.32 -7.67 -1.54
C ASP A 77 3.39 -6.16 -1.79
N GLU A 78 2.23 -5.50 -1.87
CA GLU A 78 2.15 -4.05 -2.05
C GLU A 78 2.68 -3.29 -0.83
N HIS A 79 2.37 -3.73 0.40
CA HIS A 79 2.94 -3.16 1.62
C HIS A 79 4.47 -3.26 1.64
N GLN A 80 5.02 -4.42 1.29
CA GLN A 80 6.47 -4.62 1.22
C GLN A 80 7.10 -3.74 0.14
N ARG A 81 6.47 -3.65 -1.03
CA ARG A 81 6.92 -2.78 -2.12
C ARG A 81 6.95 -1.31 -1.67
N MET A 82 5.86 -0.82 -1.07
CA MET A 82 5.78 0.56 -0.58
C MET A 82 6.83 0.84 0.49
N THR A 83 7.00 -0.05 1.47
CA THR A 83 8.04 0.06 2.51
C THR A 83 9.44 0.17 1.90
N LYS A 84 9.76 -0.72 0.95
CA LYS A 84 11.05 -0.70 0.23
C LYS A 84 11.27 0.60 -0.56
N LEU A 85 10.22 1.13 -1.20
CA LEU A 85 10.32 2.41 -1.90
C LEU A 85 10.57 3.58 -0.94
N ILE A 86 9.96 3.55 0.24
CA ILE A 86 10.21 4.58 1.26
C ILE A 86 11.68 4.56 1.69
N GLU A 87 12.22 3.37 1.97
CA GLU A 87 13.62 3.20 2.38
C GLU A 87 14.63 3.66 1.33
N LEU A 88 14.39 3.33 0.05
CA LEU A 88 15.30 3.67 -1.04
C LEU A 88 15.23 5.14 -1.46
N CYS A 89 14.03 5.69 -1.55
CA CYS A 89 13.81 7.02 -2.12
C CYS A 89 13.82 8.15 -1.08
N TYR A 90 13.61 7.83 0.19
CA TYR A 90 13.48 8.81 1.27
C TYR A 90 14.37 8.44 2.47
N PRO A 91 15.68 8.23 2.26
CA PRO A 91 16.58 7.85 3.34
C PRO A 91 16.60 8.92 4.45
N ASN A 92 16.72 8.47 5.70
CA ASN A 92 16.76 9.34 6.90
C ASN A 92 15.49 10.19 7.14
N SER A 93 14.40 9.96 6.39
CA SER A 93 13.15 10.70 6.57
C SER A 93 12.40 10.35 7.87
N ASN A 94 12.70 9.18 8.47
CA ASN A 94 11.96 8.57 9.59
C ASN A 94 10.45 8.44 9.31
N ILE A 95 10.07 8.29 8.03
CA ILE A 95 8.69 8.04 7.63
C ILE A 95 8.53 6.54 7.38
N HIS A 96 7.47 5.97 7.92
CA HIS A 96 7.05 4.58 7.69
C HIS A 96 5.53 4.54 7.50
N LEU A 97 5.03 3.49 6.87
CA LEU A 97 3.60 3.23 6.87
C LEU A 97 3.11 3.03 8.32
N GLU A 98 1.93 3.54 8.65
CA GLU A 98 1.38 3.46 10.01
C GLU A 98 0.79 2.07 10.36
N PHE A 99 0.86 1.11 9.43
CA PHE A 99 0.37 -0.25 9.58
C PHE A 99 1.47 -1.26 9.26
N THR A 100 1.49 -2.35 10.02
CA THR A 100 2.40 -3.47 9.85
C THR A 100 1.76 -4.62 9.07
N VAL A 101 2.58 -5.61 8.69
CA VAL A 101 2.09 -6.87 8.12
C VAL A 101 1.10 -7.55 9.06
N GLU A 102 1.34 -7.54 10.37
CA GLU A 102 0.43 -8.11 11.36
C GLU A 102 -0.92 -7.38 11.40
N ASN A 103 -0.93 -6.04 11.24
CA ASN A 103 -2.19 -5.31 11.12
C ASN A 103 -2.95 -5.72 9.86
N LEU A 104 -2.26 -5.87 8.74
CA LEU A 104 -2.88 -6.28 7.48
C LEU A 104 -3.45 -7.70 7.60
N LEU A 105 -2.69 -8.67 8.10
CA LEU A 105 -3.17 -10.04 8.34
C LEU A 105 -4.43 -10.02 9.23
N ALA A 106 -4.45 -9.19 10.28
CA ALA A 106 -5.60 -9.04 11.16
C ALA A 106 -6.85 -8.47 10.48
N PHE A 107 -6.72 -7.81 9.33
CA PHE A 107 -7.86 -7.26 8.57
C PHE A 107 -8.50 -8.28 7.62
N PHE A 108 -7.83 -9.40 7.35
CA PHE A 108 -8.34 -10.48 6.47
C PHE A 108 -9.04 -11.61 7.24
N HIS A 109 -9.08 -11.53 8.59
CA HIS A 109 -9.81 -12.46 9.46
C HIS A 109 -11.31 -12.17 9.53
#